data_AF-A0AAD5CM71-F1
#
_entry.id   AF-A0AAD5CM71-F1
#
_cell.length_a   1.000
_cell.length_b   1.000
_cell.length_c   1.000
_cell.angle_alpha   90.00
_cell.angle_beta   90.00
_cell.angle_gamma   90.00
#
_symmetry.space_group_name_H-M   'P 1'
#
loop_
_entity.id
_entity.type
_entity.pdbx_description
1 polymer ?
#
loop_
_entity_poly.entity_id
_entity_poly.type
_entity_poly.pdbx_seq_one_letter_code
_entity_poly.pdbx_strand_id
1 'polypeptide(L)'
;MGSRLGRRVVNFANIPIKLLMPTNFSNITEIALKTIPSATKIEIKRVLESLYGFEVDEVRTLNMDGKKKKRGGLLIAKPDYKKAYVTLRNPLSISPDLYPIRVIEEDRKNMSKQSKQAKSTIVEGDETKKTHWLDGSGVKNQTGYSGKVWHRPADRQRSDSTSNTTATSRFPWTSMRSSGR
;
A
#
# COMPACT_ATOMS: atom_id res chain seq x y z
N MET A 1 2.39 7.91 50.56
CA MET A 1 1.85 6.52 50.64
C MET A 1 0.71 6.38 49.64
N GLY A 2 0.90 5.57 48.59
CA GLY A 2 -0.12 5.35 47.56
C GLY A 2 -1.31 4.57 48.11
N SER A 3 -2.53 5.02 47.80
CA SER A 3 -3.77 4.46 48.32
C SER A 3 -3.94 2.99 47.91
N ARG A 4 -4.19 2.13 48.90
CA ARG A 4 -4.53 0.70 48.75
C ARG A 4 -5.99 0.50 48.32
N LEU A 5 -6.56 1.45 47.59
CA LEU A 5 -7.85 1.25 46.93
C LEU A 5 -7.57 0.34 45.74
N GLY A 6 -8.26 -0.80 45.62
CA GLY A 6 -7.96 -1.89 44.67
C GLY A 6 -8.00 -1.54 43.17
N ARG A 7 -7.93 -0.27 42.78
CA ARG A 7 -7.85 0.21 41.40
C ARG A 7 -6.50 0.86 41.15
N ARG A 8 -5.87 0.50 40.03
CA ARG A 8 -4.65 1.15 39.53
C ARG A 8 -4.95 2.63 39.23
N VAL A 9 -4.39 3.53 40.03
CA VAL A 9 -4.45 4.98 39.82
C VAL A 9 -3.26 5.38 38.95
N VAL A 10 -3.51 6.13 37.88
CA VAL A 10 -2.48 6.67 36.97
C VAL A 10 -2.52 8.18 37.07
N ASN A 11 -1.49 8.78 37.65
CA ASN A 11 -1.41 10.23 37.82
C ASN A 11 -0.99 10.95 36.53
N PHE A 12 -0.06 10.34 35.78
CA PHE A 12 0.45 10.85 34.52
C PHE A 12 0.37 9.77 33.46
N ALA A 13 -0.42 10.03 32.41
CA ALA A 13 -0.53 9.12 31.27
C ALA A 13 0.63 9.36 30.30
N ASN A 14 1.52 8.37 30.15
CA ASN A 14 2.62 8.42 29.18
C ASN A 14 2.37 7.44 28.02
N ILE A 15 1.33 7.71 27.24
CA ILE A 15 1.01 6.94 26.03
C ILE A 15 1.14 7.87 24.83
N PRO A 16 2.11 7.67 23.93
CA PRO A 16 2.22 8.51 22.75
C PRO A 16 1.11 8.15 21.76
N ILE A 17 0.25 9.13 21.47
CA ILE A 17 -0.85 8.99 20.52
C ILE A 17 -0.56 9.90 19.33
N LYS A 18 -0.59 9.31 18.13
CA LYS A 18 -0.46 10.04 16.86
C LYS A 18 -1.73 9.85 16.05
N LEU A 19 -2.36 10.94 15.64
CA LEU A 19 -3.51 10.87 14.75
C LEU A 19 -3.04 10.45 13.34
N LEU A 20 -3.72 9.45 12.77
CA LEU A 20 -3.58 9.12 11.36
C LEU A 20 -4.59 9.94 10.58
N MET A 21 -4.18 10.39 9.39
CA MET A 21 -5.00 11.27 8.56
C MET A 21 -6.37 10.64 8.30
N PRO A 22 -7.48 11.35 8.59
CA PRO A 22 -8.81 10.87 8.27
C PRO A 22 -9.03 10.92 6.76
N THR A 23 -9.94 10.09 6.26
CA THR A 23 -10.31 10.06 4.84
C THR A 23 -11.18 11.25 4.45
N ASN A 24 -12.05 11.69 5.36
CA ASN A 24 -12.96 12.83 5.20
C ASN A 24 -12.73 13.83 6.33
N PHE A 25 -13.01 15.11 6.07
CA PHE A 25 -12.84 16.21 7.05
C PHE A 25 -14.15 16.69 7.67
N SER A 26 -15.27 16.42 6.99
CA SER A 26 -16.62 16.67 7.48
C SER A 26 -17.19 15.42 8.14
N ASN A 27 -17.87 15.58 9.27
CA ASN A 27 -18.61 14.54 9.98
C ASN A 27 -17.81 13.25 10.26
N ILE A 28 -16.68 13.38 10.93
CA ILE A 28 -15.80 12.29 11.31
C ILE A 28 -16.41 11.55 12.49
N THR A 29 -16.93 10.35 12.23
CA THR A 29 -17.48 9.44 13.26
C THR A 29 -16.41 8.50 13.82
N GLU A 30 -15.41 8.15 13.00
CA GLU A 30 -14.35 7.23 13.37
C GLU A 30 -12.98 7.85 13.07
N ILE A 31 -12.10 7.82 14.07
CA ILE A 31 -10.72 8.28 13.93
C ILE A 31 -9.73 7.12 14.05
N ALA A 32 -8.65 7.19 13.28
CA ALA A 32 -7.57 6.24 13.35
C ALA A 32 -6.36 6.85 14.07
N LEU A 33 -5.81 6.11 15.03
CA LEU A 33 -4.66 6.50 15.83
C LEU A 33 -3.54 5.47 15.68
N LYS A 34 -2.32 5.96 15.78
CA LYS A 34 -1.09 5.17 15.90
C LYS A 34 -0.53 5.36 17.30
N THR A 35 -0.37 4.26 18.02
CA THR A 35 0.07 4.20 19.42
C THR A 35 1.11 3.09 19.63
N ILE A 36 1.63 2.95 20.85
CA ILE A 36 2.54 1.86 21.23
C ILE A 36 1.82 0.50 21.31
N PRO A 37 2.52 -0.61 21.01
CA PRO A 37 1.94 -1.96 21.08
C PRO A 37 1.45 -2.36 22.48
N SER A 38 1.99 -1.76 23.54
CA SER A 38 1.61 -2.06 24.93
C SER A 38 0.30 -1.41 25.37
N ALA A 39 -0.21 -0.39 24.66
CA ALA A 39 -1.40 0.36 25.08
C ALA A 39 -2.70 -0.46 24.98
N THR A 40 -3.49 -0.52 26.04
CA THR A 40 -4.77 -1.25 26.05
C THR A 40 -5.94 -0.39 25.56
N LYS A 41 -7.04 -1.03 25.12
CA LYS A 41 -8.27 -0.32 24.68
C LYS A 41 -8.81 0.62 25.76
N ILE A 42 -8.80 0.16 27.01
CA ILE A 42 -9.31 0.88 28.18
C ILE A 42 -8.44 2.11 28.48
N GLU A 43 -7.11 1.97 28.40
CA GLU A 43 -6.19 3.09 28.59
C GLU A 43 -6.37 4.14 27.49
N ILE A 44 -6.46 3.73 26.22
CA ILE A 44 -6.68 4.66 25.09
C ILE A 44 -7.98 5.43 25.28
N LYS A 45 -9.09 4.75 25.63
CA LYS A 45 -10.39 5.38 25.88
C LYS A 45 -10.31 6.42 26.99
N ARG A 46 -9.77 6.03 28.16
CA ARG A 46 -9.63 6.94 29.32
C ARG A 46 -8.76 8.15 29.02
N VAL A 47 -7.67 7.97 28.27
CA VAL A 47 -6.77 9.07 27.90
C VAL A 47 -7.48 10.06 26.97
N LEU A 48 -8.22 9.57 25.97
CA LEU A 48 -8.97 10.43 25.05
C LEU A 48 -10.09 11.19 25.75
N GLU A 49 -10.82 10.53 26.65
CA GLU A 49 -11.86 11.16 27.46
C GLU A 49 -11.28 12.19 28.45
N SER A 50 -10.23 11.82 29.19
CA SER A 50 -9.73 12.64 30.30
C SER A 50 -8.84 13.80 29.85
N LEU A 51 -7.97 13.60 28.85
CA LEU A 51 -7.03 14.65 28.41
C LEU A 51 -7.64 15.55 27.34
N TYR A 52 -8.43 14.99 26.42
CA TYR A 52 -8.94 15.71 25.26
C TYR A 52 -10.46 15.99 25.33
N GLY A 53 -11.18 15.39 26.27
CA GLY A 53 -12.62 15.61 26.43
C GLY A 53 -13.48 14.97 25.33
N PHE A 54 -12.97 13.96 24.61
CA PHE A 54 -13.75 13.29 23.57
C PHE A 54 -14.77 12.32 24.16
N GLU A 55 -15.97 12.29 23.57
CA GLU A 55 -16.97 11.25 23.86
C GLU A 55 -16.74 10.02 22.99
N VAL A 56 -16.09 9.01 23.59
CA VAL A 56 -15.72 7.77 22.89
C VAL A 56 -16.75 6.68 23.16
N ASP A 57 -17.27 6.09 22.10
CA ASP A 57 -18.19 4.97 22.22
C ASP A 57 -17.42 3.64 22.35
N GLU A 58 -16.70 3.26 21.29
CA GLU A 58 -15.95 2.01 21.20
C GLU A 58 -14.50 2.24 20.75
N VAL A 59 -13.59 1.37 21.17
CA VAL A 59 -12.19 1.34 20.70
C VAL A 59 -11.85 -0.05 20.18
N ARG A 60 -11.47 -0.11 18.92
CA ARG A 60 -10.98 -1.31 18.24
C ARG A 60 -9.49 -1.15 17.99
N THR A 61 -8.70 -2.19 18.21
CA THR A 61 -7.24 -2.12 18.12
C THR A 61 -6.70 -3.26 17.29
N LEU A 62 -5.68 -2.98 16.49
CA LEU A 62 -4.91 -3.94 15.71
C LEU A 62 -3.43 -3.78 16.05
N ASN A 63 -2.74 -4.89 16.26
CA ASN A 63 -1.28 -4.90 16.38
C ASN A 63 -0.69 -4.93 14.96
N MET A 64 0.15 -3.95 14.64
CA MET A 64 0.76 -3.78 13.33
C MET A 64 2.27 -3.95 13.43
N ASP A 65 2.80 -4.92 12.69
CA ASP A 65 4.23 -5.10 12.55
C ASP A 65 4.84 -3.96 11.72
N GLY A 66 6.01 -3.51 12.14
CA GLY A 66 6.84 -2.59 11.41
C GLY A 66 7.39 -3.23 10.14
N LYS A 67 7.61 -2.41 9.10
CA LYS A 67 8.20 -2.88 7.85
C LYS A 67 9.64 -3.34 8.09
N LYS A 68 9.87 -4.64 7.90
CA LYS A 68 11.18 -5.30 7.92
C LYS A 68 11.79 -5.21 6.52
N LYS A 69 13.07 -4.82 6.41
CA LYS A 69 13.84 -4.78 5.16
C LYS A 69 15.20 -5.41 5.42
N LYS A 70 15.63 -6.29 4.52
CA LYS A 70 16.96 -6.89 4.55
C LYS A 70 17.83 -6.24 3.48
N ARG A 71 19.04 -5.80 3.85
CA ARG A 71 20.05 -5.28 2.91
C ARG A 71 21.35 -6.06 3.16
N GLY A 72 21.70 -6.95 2.24
CA GLY A 72 22.80 -7.91 2.46
C GLY A 72 22.51 -8.81 3.67
N GLY A 73 23.43 -8.82 4.64
CA GLY A 73 23.29 -9.56 5.90
C GLY A 73 22.48 -8.83 7.00
N LEU A 74 22.29 -7.51 6.90
CA LEU A 74 21.66 -6.72 7.96
C LEU A 74 20.14 -6.63 7.79
N LEU A 75 19.40 -6.90 8.86
CA LEU A 75 17.95 -6.72 8.95
C LEU A 75 17.64 -5.38 9.63
N ILE A 76 16.99 -4.48 8.89
CA ILE A 76 16.53 -3.17 9.37
C ILE A 76 15.01 -3.23 9.50
N ALA A 77 14.48 -2.97 10.69
CA ALA A 77 13.04 -2.95 10.95
C ALA A 77 12.59 -1.56 11.43
N LYS A 78 11.41 -1.14 10.98
CA LYS A 78 10.68 -0.04 11.64
C LYS A 78 10.07 -0.56 12.94
N PRO A 79 9.85 0.32 13.94
CA PRO A 79 9.19 -0.09 15.18
C PRO A 79 7.74 -0.50 14.89
N ASP A 80 7.32 -1.57 15.55
CA ASP A 80 5.94 -2.03 15.58
C ASP A 80 5.06 -0.97 16.26
N TYR A 81 3.78 -0.98 15.93
CA TYR A 81 2.83 -0.04 16.50
C TYR A 81 1.45 -0.66 16.63
N LYS A 82 0.60 -0.04 17.45
CA LYS A 82 -0.81 -0.39 17.54
C LYS A 82 -1.61 0.63 16.76
N LYS A 83 -2.45 0.14 15.84
CA LYS A 83 -3.46 0.96 15.18
C LYS A 83 -4.73 0.88 15.99
N ALA A 84 -5.24 2.01 16.45
CA ALA A 84 -6.50 2.09 17.16
C ALA A 84 -7.54 2.83 16.32
N TYR A 85 -8.68 2.22 16.16
CA TYR A 85 -9.88 2.76 15.54
C TYR A 85 -10.82 3.14 16.67
N VAL A 86 -11.19 4.41 16.74
CA VAL A 86 -11.99 4.97 17.82
C VAL A 86 -13.26 5.51 17.23
N THR A 87 -14.40 4.99 17.67
CA THR A 87 -15.71 5.50 17.30
C THR A 87 -16.12 6.58 18.30
N LEU A 88 -16.52 7.72 17.76
CA LEU A 88 -16.97 8.88 18.51
C LEU A 88 -18.49 8.88 18.57
N ARG A 89 -19.04 9.33 19.70
CA ARG A 89 -20.49 9.53 19.82
C ARG A 89 -20.95 10.72 19.01
N ASN A 90 -20.21 11.82 19.13
CA ASN A 90 -20.49 13.05 18.40
C ASN A 90 -19.53 13.17 17.21
N PRO A 91 -20.04 13.41 16.00
CA PRO A 91 -19.19 13.57 14.83
C PRO A 91 -18.35 14.84 14.95
N LEU A 92 -17.07 14.74 14.58
CA LEU A 92 -16.14 15.87 14.58
C LEU A 92 -16.01 16.48 13.18
N SER A 93 -15.74 17.78 13.11
CA SER A 93 -15.33 18.45 11.88
C SER A 93 -13.93 19.04 12.07
N ILE A 94 -13.06 18.82 11.09
CA ILE A 94 -11.69 19.36 11.09
C ILE A 94 -11.62 20.38 9.96
N SER A 95 -11.24 21.62 10.27
CA SER A 95 -11.00 22.62 9.22
C SER A 95 -9.76 22.22 8.42
N PRO A 96 -9.83 22.18 7.08
CA PRO A 96 -8.67 21.74 6.30
C PRO A 96 -7.52 22.77 6.28
N ASP A 97 -7.69 23.91 6.95
CA ASP A 97 -6.69 24.98 7.14
C ASP A 97 -5.84 24.82 8.42
N LEU A 98 -6.16 23.84 9.29
CA LEU A 98 -5.42 23.60 10.55
C LEU A 98 -3.93 23.29 10.35
N TYR A 99 -3.56 22.83 9.15
CA TYR A 99 -2.19 22.59 8.73
C TYR A 99 -2.06 22.97 7.25
N PRO A 100 -0.86 23.34 6.75
CA PRO A 100 -0.63 23.68 5.34
C PRO A 100 -0.70 22.46 4.40
N ILE A 101 -1.66 21.56 4.62
CA ILE A 101 -1.95 20.39 3.81
C ILE A 101 -2.50 20.83 2.45
N ARG A 102 -3.41 21.82 2.43
CA ARG A 102 -3.97 22.37 1.19
C ARG A 102 -2.88 22.87 0.25
N VAL A 103 -1.96 23.69 0.77
CA VAL A 103 -0.83 24.24 0.00
C VAL A 103 0.02 23.10 -0.60
N ILE A 104 0.38 22.10 0.21
CA ILE A 104 1.17 20.94 -0.25
C ILE A 104 0.41 20.09 -1.29
N GLU A 105 -0.89 19.88 -1.11
CA GLU A 105 -1.72 19.11 -2.03
C GLU A 105 -1.92 19.84 -3.37
N GLU A 106 -2.13 21.16 -3.32
CA GLU A 106 -2.21 22.03 -4.48
C GLU A 106 -0.90 22.07 -5.25
N ASP A 107 0.24 22.22 -4.56
CA ASP A 107 1.57 22.17 -5.17
C ASP A 107 1.81 20.84 -5.87
N ARG A 108 1.46 19.72 -5.24
CA ARG A 108 1.57 18.38 -5.86
C ARG A 108 0.65 18.26 -7.08
N LYS A 109 -0.58 18.77 -7.02
CA LYS A 109 -1.50 18.77 -8.18
C LYS A 109 -0.95 19.61 -9.32
N ASN A 110 -0.43 20.79 -9.02
CA ASN A 110 0.17 21.70 -9.99
C ASN A 110 1.42 21.08 -10.65
N MET A 111 2.30 20.46 -9.88
CA MET A 111 3.44 19.68 -10.42
C MET A 111 2.98 18.52 -11.31
N SER A 112 1.92 17.82 -10.94
CA SER A 112 1.38 16.73 -11.76
C SER A 112 0.77 17.25 -13.08
N LYS A 113 0.10 18.40 -13.06
CA LYS A 113 -0.43 19.07 -14.26
C LYS A 113 0.71 19.55 -15.16
N GLN A 114 1.71 20.20 -14.58
CA GLN A 114 2.89 20.68 -15.28
C GLN A 114 3.68 19.54 -15.93
N SER A 115 3.87 18.41 -15.23
CA SER A 115 4.53 17.23 -15.82
C SER A 115 3.71 16.56 -16.92
N LYS A 116 2.37 16.64 -16.87
CA LYS A 116 1.50 16.18 -17.97
C LYS A 116 1.59 17.11 -19.18
N GLN A 117 1.63 18.42 -18.94
CA GLN A 117 1.78 19.43 -19.97
C GLN A 117 3.17 19.37 -20.64
N ALA A 118 4.24 19.22 -19.86
CA ALA A 118 5.60 19.04 -20.39
C ALA A 118 5.76 17.76 -21.23
N LYS A 119 4.97 16.71 -20.95
CA LYS A 119 4.91 15.49 -21.77
C LYS A 119 4.17 15.70 -23.09
N SER A 120 3.24 16.66 -23.16
CA SER A 120 2.55 17.05 -24.41
C SER A 120 3.29 18.11 -25.23
N THR A 121 4.30 18.81 -24.66
CA THR A 121 5.11 19.82 -25.37
C THR A 121 6.34 19.22 -26.08
N ILE A 122 6.60 17.91 -25.93
CA ILE A 122 7.63 17.25 -26.72
C ILE A 122 7.10 17.04 -28.15
N VAL A 123 7.78 17.68 -29.09
CA VAL A 123 7.49 17.87 -30.53
C VAL A 123 6.75 16.70 -31.19
N GLU A 124 5.72 17.04 -31.98
CA GLU A 124 5.11 16.18 -33.02
C GLU A 124 6.19 15.63 -33.95
N GLY A 125 6.71 14.45 -33.62
CA GLY A 125 7.65 13.70 -34.42
C GLY A 125 7.28 12.23 -34.31
N ASP A 126 6.58 11.75 -35.33
CA ASP A 126 6.11 10.38 -35.58
C ASP A 126 5.61 9.58 -34.36
N GLU A 127 4.30 9.30 -34.39
CA GLU A 127 3.57 8.43 -33.46
C GLU A 127 4.08 6.98 -33.48
N THR A 128 5.28 6.74 -32.97
CA THR A 128 5.67 5.42 -32.49
C THR A 128 4.94 5.20 -31.17
N LYS A 129 3.72 4.66 -31.28
CA LYS A 129 2.93 4.17 -30.14
C LYS A 129 3.87 3.44 -29.19
N LYS A 130 4.02 3.96 -27.96
CA LYS A 130 4.72 3.24 -26.89
C LYS A 130 4.00 1.92 -26.70
N THR A 131 4.54 0.86 -27.29
CA THR A 131 4.07 -0.50 -27.08
C THR A 131 4.31 -0.82 -25.62
N HIS A 132 3.23 -1.06 -24.89
CA HIS A 132 3.34 -1.60 -23.55
C HIS A 132 3.85 -3.04 -23.68
N TRP A 133 4.61 -3.54 -22.70
CA TRP A 133 5.14 -4.92 -22.72
C TRP A 133 4.02 -5.99 -22.85
N LEU A 134 2.76 -5.61 -22.65
CA LEU A 134 1.57 -6.47 -22.82
C LEU A 134 1.00 -6.49 -24.25
N ASP A 135 1.42 -5.61 -25.15
CA ASP A 135 0.78 -5.44 -26.47
C ASP A 135 1.34 -6.37 -27.57
N GLY A 136 2.19 -7.33 -27.18
CA GLY A 136 2.84 -8.27 -28.09
C GLY A 136 2.22 -9.66 -28.08
N SER A 137 1.04 -9.85 -28.69
CA SER A 137 0.63 -11.18 -29.16
C SER A 137 -0.54 -11.10 -30.15
N GLY A 138 -0.21 -10.98 -31.43
CA GLY A 138 -1.12 -11.15 -32.55
C GLY A 138 -0.32 -11.67 -33.74
N VAL A 139 -0.44 -12.97 -33.99
CA VAL A 139 0.17 -13.71 -35.10
C VAL A 139 -0.08 -12.97 -36.43
N LYS A 140 0.98 -12.65 -37.17
CA LYS A 140 0.89 -12.26 -38.59
C LYS A 140 1.60 -13.30 -39.44
N ASN A 141 0.80 -14.18 -40.03
CA ASN A 141 1.22 -14.94 -41.21
C ASN A 141 1.16 -14.00 -42.42
N GLN A 142 2.26 -13.90 -43.17
CA GLN A 142 2.32 -14.10 -44.64
C GLN A 142 3.63 -13.54 -45.23
N THR A 143 4.36 -14.45 -45.87
CA THR A 143 5.13 -14.33 -47.14
C THR A 143 5.81 -13.01 -47.50
N GLY A 144 7.13 -13.06 -47.73
CA GLY A 144 7.87 -12.02 -48.46
C GLY A 144 9.37 -12.02 -48.13
N TYR A 145 10.18 -12.26 -49.15
CA TYR A 145 11.64 -12.40 -49.16
C TYR A 145 12.43 -11.24 -48.50
N SER A 146 13.27 -11.53 -47.50
CA SER A 146 14.72 -11.18 -47.46
C SER A 146 15.35 -11.40 -46.08
N GLY A 147 16.54 -12.02 -46.06
CA GLY A 147 17.59 -11.64 -45.11
C GLY A 147 17.89 -12.53 -43.90
N LYS A 148 18.82 -13.47 -44.11
CA LYS A 148 19.85 -13.97 -43.15
C LYS A 148 19.42 -15.05 -42.15
N VAL A 149 19.58 -16.29 -42.62
CA VAL A 149 19.61 -17.55 -41.89
C VAL A 149 20.91 -17.64 -41.07
N TRP A 150 20.80 -17.82 -39.75
CA TRP A 150 21.90 -18.28 -38.91
C TRP A 150 21.69 -19.76 -38.61
N HIS A 151 22.58 -20.61 -39.13
CA HIS A 151 22.57 -22.04 -38.85
C HIS A 151 23.01 -22.30 -37.40
N ARG A 152 22.16 -22.97 -36.61
CA ARG A 152 22.59 -23.71 -35.41
C ARG A 152 22.56 -25.21 -35.73
N PRO A 153 23.56 -25.99 -35.28
CA PRO A 153 23.69 -27.38 -35.65
C PRO A 153 22.59 -28.23 -35.02
N ALA A 154 22.26 -29.31 -35.73
CA ALA A 154 21.15 -30.22 -35.48
C ALA A 154 21.27 -30.97 -34.16
N ASP A 155 20.14 -31.16 -33.48
CA ASP A 155 19.94 -32.28 -32.58
C ASP A 155 18.72 -33.10 -32.98
N ARG A 156 18.91 -34.42 -32.93
CA ARG A 156 18.07 -35.47 -33.49
C ARG A 156 16.88 -35.81 -32.59
N GLN A 157 15.76 -36.10 -33.26
CA GLN A 157 14.67 -37.03 -32.91
C GLN A 157 13.84 -36.79 -31.64
N ARG A 158 12.52 -36.64 -31.80
CA ARG A 158 11.55 -37.77 -31.73
C ARG A 158 10.13 -37.26 -32.00
N SER A 159 9.44 -37.96 -32.89
CA SER A 159 8.00 -37.90 -33.08
C SER A 159 7.28 -38.40 -31.83
N ASP A 160 6.22 -37.70 -31.42
CA ASP A 160 5.02 -38.41 -30.97
C ASP A 160 3.77 -37.55 -31.16
N SER A 161 2.70 -38.21 -31.56
CA SER A 161 1.42 -37.65 -31.97
C SER A 161 0.50 -37.36 -30.77
N THR A 162 -0.64 -36.73 -31.09
CA THR A 162 -1.98 -36.92 -30.49
C THR A 162 -2.56 -35.73 -29.69
N SER A 163 -3.48 -35.04 -30.38
CA SER A 163 -4.84 -34.59 -30.00
C SER A 163 -5.15 -33.67 -28.80
N ASN A 164 -6.04 -32.73 -29.13
CA ASN A 164 -7.21 -32.21 -28.40
C ASN A 164 -7.07 -31.08 -27.35
N THR A 165 -7.58 -29.91 -27.80
CA THR A 165 -8.63 -29.09 -27.17
C THR A 165 -8.53 -28.77 -25.67
N THR A 166 -8.21 -27.50 -25.37
CA THR A 166 -9.02 -26.53 -24.60
C THR A 166 -8.13 -25.34 -24.24
N ALA A 167 -8.52 -24.14 -24.66
CA ALA A 167 -7.78 -22.90 -24.37
C ALA A 167 -7.95 -22.52 -22.90
N THR A 168 -7.15 -23.14 -22.03
CA THR A 168 -6.99 -22.69 -20.64
C THR A 168 -5.78 -21.76 -20.60
N SER A 169 -5.98 -20.50 -20.22
CA SER A 169 -4.89 -19.52 -20.03
C SER A 169 -3.96 -20.02 -18.93
N ARG A 170 -2.76 -20.43 -19.33
CA ARG A 170 -1.78 -21.05 -18.43
C ARG A 170 -0.73 -20.01 -18.07
N PHE A 171 -0.83 -19.47 -16.86
CA PHE A 171 0.06 -18.43 -16.35
C PHE A 171 1.53 -18.92 -16.30
N PRO A 172 2.52 -18.04 -16.55
CA PRO A 172 3.92 -18.43 -16.84
C PRO A 172 4.67 -19.17 -15.72
N TRP A 173 4.17 -19.15 -14.49
CA TRP A 173 4.71 -19.90 -13.34
C TRP A 173 4.02 -21.24 -13.06
N THR A 174 2.95 -21.59 -13.79
CA THR A 174 2.22 -22.85 -13.59
C THR A 174 3.02 -24.08 -14.01
N SER A 175 4.13 -23.91 -14.73
CA SER A 175 5.10 -24.96 -15.07
C SER A 175 6.29 -25.04 -14.10
N MET A 176 6.44 -24.12 -13.13
CA MET A 176 7.49 -24.23 -12.10
C MET A 176 7.08 -25.25 -11.04
N ARG A 177 7.41 -26.51 -11.28
CA ARG A 177 7.51 -27.50 -10.19
C ARG A 177 8.69 -27.09 -9.31
N SER A 178 8.46 -26.85 -8.03
CA SER A 178 9.51 -26.68 -7.04
C SER A 178 10.32 -27.98 -6.96
N SER A 179 11.55 -27.97 -7.46
CA SER A 179 12.51 -29.04 -7.19
C SER A 179 12.94 -28.93 -5.73
N GLY A 180 12.26 -29.68 -4.87
CA GLY A 180 12.69 -29.89 -3.49
C GLY A 180 13.77 -30.98 -3.43
N ARG A 181 14.88 -30.65 -2.77
CA ARG A 181 15.65 -31.54 -1.91
C ARG A 181 16.02 -30.76 -0.67
#